data_AF-A0A5R9Q726-F1
#
_entry.id   AF-A0A5R9Q726-F1
#
_cell.length_a   1.000
_cell.length_b   1.000
_cell.length_c   1.000
_cell.angle_alpha   90.00
_cell.angle_beta   90.00
_cell.angle_gamma   90.00
#
_symmetry.space_group_name_H-M   'P 1'
#
loop_
_entity.id
_entity.type
_entity.pdbx_description
1 polymer ?
#
loop_
_entity_poly.entity_id
_entity_poly.type
_entity_poly.pdbx_seq_one_letter_code
_entity_poly.pdbx_strand_id
1 'polypeptide(L)' 'MSKQIDLHEAMLSVMIGESSLSQAADKYQVSKRSLYSALRFAKQAPEQRQQHLQRVREQLMANIANIDSRLAQQTA' A
#
# COMPACT_ATOMS: atom_id res chain seq x y z
N MET A 1 11.38 21.10 -17.63
CA MET A 1 10.96 19.70 -17.85
C MET A 1 11.44 18.85 -16.68
N SER A 2 10.55 18.00 -16.17
CA SER A 2 10.76 16.76 -15.39
C SER A 2 11.81 16.72 -14.26
N LYS A 3 11.38 16.97 -13.01
CA LYS A 3 12.08 16.51 -11.78
C LYS A 3 11.33 15.37 -11.06
N GLN A 4 10.21 14.92 -11.63
CA GLN A 4 9.31 13.95 -10.99
C GLN A 4 9.67 12.49 -11.36
N ILE A 5 10.34 12.29 -12.50
CA ILE A 5 10.76 10.98 -13.00
C ILE A 5 11.93 10.44 -12.14
N ASP A 6 12.87 11.30 -11.73
CA ASP A 6 14.10 10.90 -11.02
C ASP A 6 13.84 10.26 -9.63
N LEU A 7 12.82 10.73 -8.90
CA LEU A 7 12.48 10.17 -7.58
C LEU A 7 11.81 8.80 -7.68
N HIS A 8 10.98 8.58 -8.70
CA HIS A 8 10.33 7.29 -8.94
C HIS A 8 11.34 6.23 -9.34
N GLU A 9 12.26 6.55 -10.25
CA GLU A 9 13.33 5.63 -10.66
C GLU A 9 14.28 5.31 -9.51
N ALA A 10 14.62 6.30 -8.67
CA ALA A 10 15.39 6.08 -7.45
C ALA A 10 14.67 5.18 -6.44
N MET A 11 13.34 5.30 -6.31
CA MET A 11 12.56 4.40 -5.46
C MET A 11 12.58 2.98 -6.01
N LEU A 12 12.34 2.80 -7.31
CA LEU A 12 12.28 1.50 -7.94
C LEU A 12 13.61 0.75 -7.80
N SER A 13 14.74 1.40 -8.07
CA SER A 13 16.06 0.76 -7.94
C SER A 13 16.36 0.28 -6.52
N VAL A 14 15.89 1.00 -5.49
CA VAL A 14 16.01 0.57 -4.09
C VAL A 14 15.03 -0.55 -3.77
N MET A 15 13.80 -0.49 -4.26
CA MET A 15 12.78 -1.50 -4.00
C MET A 15 13.10 -2.86 -4.63
N ILE A 16 13.74 -2.88 -5.81
CA ILE A 16 14.17 -4.13 -6.48
C ILE A 16 15.56 -4.61 -6.01
N GLY A 17 16.24 -3.86 -5.13
CA GLY A 17 17.55 -4.21 -4.60
C GLY A 17 18.74 -3.95 -5.52
N GLU A 18 18.55 -3.23 -6.63
CA GLU A 18 19.63 -2.84 -7.57
C GLU A 18 20.59 -1.82 -6.95
N SER A 19 20.11 -0.99 -6.02
CA SER A 19 20.92 0.06 -5.39
C SER A 19 20.56 0.24 -3.91
N SER A 20 21.55 0.56 -3.09
CA SER A 20 21.28 1.05 -1.73
C SER A 20 20.63 2.44 -1.76
N LEU A 21 19.97 2.84 -0.67
CA LEU A 21 19.31 4.14 -0.56
C LEU A 21 20.26 5.32 -0.83
N SER A 22 21.52 5.21 -0.41
CA SER A 22 22.53 6.24 -0.69
C SER A 22 22.93 6.24 -2.17
N GLN A 23 23.21 5.08 -2.75
CA GLN A 23 23.59 4.97 -4.17
C GLN A 23 22.49 5.46 -5.11
N ALA A 24 21.23 5.15 -4.83
CA ALA A 24 20.10 5.62 -5.61
C ALA A 24 19.91 7.14 -5.47
N ALA A 25 20.03 7.67 -4.25
CA ALA A 25 19.96 9.12 -4.04
C ALA A 25 21.04 9.89 -4.83
N ASP A 26 22.26 9.37 -4.84
CA ASP A 26 23.39 10.00 -5.52
C ASP A 26 23.28 9.83 -7.06
N LYS A 27 22.91 8.64 -7.55
CA LYS A 27 22.74 8.33 -8.99
C LYS A 27 21.66 9.17 -9.66
N TYR A 28 20.50 9.31 -8.99
CA TYR A 28 19.35 10.03 -9.53
C TYR A 28 19.26 11.48 -9.01
N GLN A 29 20.29 11.96 -8.31
CA GLN A 29 20.38 13.33 -7.77
C GLN A 29 19.16 13.76 -6.93
N VAL A 30 18.61 12.82 -6.17
CA VAL A 30 17.48 13.07 -5.26
C VAL A 30 17.94 13.09 -3.80
N SER A 31 17.27 13.87 -2.96
CA SER A 31 17.63 13.89 -1.54
C SER A 31 17.31 12.54 -0.87
N LYS A 32 18.26 12.02 -0.09
CA LYS A 32 18.08 10.79 0.71
C LYS A 32 16.83 10.84 1.59
N ARG A 33 16.51 12.03 2.13
CA ARG A 33 15.30 12.25 2.95
C ARG A 33 14.01 12.09 2.14
N SER A 34 13.96 12.62 0.92
CA SER A 34 12.78 12.48 0.05
C SER A 34 12.60 11.04 -0.39
N LEU A 35 13.70 10.39 -0.79
CA LEU A 35 13.71 8.98 -1.19
C LEU A 35 13.26 8.06 -0.04
N TYR A 36 13.80 8.27 1.17
CA TYR A 36 13.40 7.52 2.36
C TYR A 36 11.92 7.71 2.69
N SER A 37 11.43 8.95 2.64
CA SER A 37 10.01 9.25 2.91
C SER A 37 9.10 8.56 1.90
N ALA A 38 9.46 8.62 0.62
CA ALA A 38 8.68 8.03 -0.45
C ALA A 38 8.67 6.49 -0.38
N LEU A 39 9.81 5.85 -0.05
CA LEU A 39 9.88 4.41 0.23
C LEU A 39 9.04 4.00 1.45
N ARG A 40 9.02 4.82 2.51
CA ARG A 40 8.18 4.58 3.69
C ARG A 40 6.70 4.64 3.34
N PHE A 41 6.27 5.62 2.55
CA PHE A 41 4.89 5.70 2.06
C PHE A 41 4.52 4.49 1.19
N ALA A 42 5.42 4.07 0.28
CA ALA A 42 5.19 2.90 -0.56
C ALA A 42 5.05 1.61 0.27
N LYS A 43 5.78 1.48 1.39
CA LYS A 43 5.64 0.35 2.33
C LYS A 43 4.37 0.40 3.18
N GLN A 44 3.81 1.58 3.45
CA GLN A 44 2.58 1.74 4.24
C GLN A 44 1.30 1.56 3.42
N ALA A 45 1.34 1.77 2.10
CA ALA A 45 0.19 1.56 1.22
C ALA A 45 -0.37 0.11 1.24
N PRO A 46 0.45 -0.95 1.29
CA PRO A 46 -0.01 -2.32 1.51
C PRO A 46 -0.77 -2.52 2.83
N GLU A 47 -0.30 -1.93 3.94
CA GLU A 47 -0.93 -2.10 5.26
C GLU A 47 -2.30 -1.43 5.33
N GLN A 48 -2.41 -0.20 4.82
CA GLN A 48 -3.71 0.50 4.75
C GLN A 48 -4.70 -0.22 3.83
N ARG A 49 -4.23 -0.77 2.71
CA ARG A 49 -5.04 -1.59 1.80
C ARG A 49 -5.49 -2.88 2.47
N GLN A 50 -4.62 -3.57 3.19
CA GLN A 50 -4.96 -4.79 3.93
C GLN A 50 -5.98 -4.51 5.05
N GLN A 51 -5.79 -3.45 5.83
CA GLN A 51 -6.75 -3.03 6.86
C GLN A 51 -8.11 -2.67 6.29
N HIS A 52 -8.15 -2.04 5.11
CA HIS A 52 -9.40 -1.75 4.42
C HIS A 52 -10.09 -3.03 3.95
N LEU A 53 -9.36 -3.94 3.30
CA LEU A 53 -9.89 -5.24 2.86
C LEU A 53 -10.41 -6.09 4.03
N GLN A 54 -9.74 -6.04 5.18
CA GLN A 54 -10.16 -6.75 6.38
C GLN A 54 -11.50 -6.21 6.92
N ARG A 55 -11.66 -4.87 6.98
CA ARG A 55 -12.94 -4.25 7.37
C ARG A 55 -14.08 -4.60 6.41
N VAL A 56 -13.81 -4.60 5.10
CA VAL A 56 -14.81 -4.99 4.09
C VAL A 56 -15.22 -6.46 4.29
N ARG A 57 -14.25 -7.35 4.56
CA ARG A 57 -14.52 -8.76 4.84
C ARG A 57 -15.42 -8.93 6.08
N GLU A 58 -15.12 -8.23 7.16
CA GLU A 58 -15.92 -8.28 8.40
C GLU A 58 -17.37 -7.82 8.16
N GLN A 59 -17.54 -6.72 7.42
CA GLN A 59 -18.87 -6.22 7.04
C GLN A 59 -19.64 -7.23 6.17
N LEU A 60 -18.98 -7.87 5.22
CA LEU A 60 -19.60 -8.90 4.38
C LEU A 60 -20.05 -10.11 5.20
N MET A 61 -19.20 -10.61 6.11
CA MET A 61 -19.57 -11.72 7.00
C MET A 61 -20.76 -11.36 7.90
N ALA A 62 -20.78 -10.14 8.46
CA ALA A 62 -21.89 -9.66 9.27
C ALA A 62 -23.20 -9.58 8.46
N ASN A 63 -23.13 -9.13 7.21
CA ASN A 63 -24.30 -9.07 6.33
C ASN A 63 -24.82 -10.45 5.96
N ILE A 64 -23.94 -11.42 5.69
CA ILE A 64 -24.32 -12.80 5.40
C ILE A 64 -25.04 -13.41 6.62
N ALA A 65 -24.46 -13.29 7.81
CA ALA A 65 -25.08 -13.80 9.04
C ALA A 65 -26.46 -13.17 9.31
N ASN A 66 -26.62 -11.88 8.99
CA ASN A 66 -27.91 -11.19 9.09
C ASN A 66 -28.93 -11.72 8.08
N ILE A 67 -28.51 -11.96 6.83
CA ILE A 67 -29.36 -12.58 5.80
C ILE A 67 -29.80 -13.97 6.24
N ASP A 68 -28.88 -14.82 6.71
CA ASP A 68 -29.19 -16.18 7.19
C ASP A 68 -30.19 -16.15 8.35
N SER A 69 -30.02 -15.22 9.29
CA SER A 69 -30.94 -15.05 10.42
C SER A 69 -32.35 -14.64 9.97
N ARG A 70 -32.45 -13.71 9.01
CA ARG A 70 -33.75 -13.28 8.45
C ARG A 70 -34.41 -14.39 7.65
N LEU A 71 -33.64 -15.19 6.91
CA LEU A 71 -34.14 -16.34 6.17
C LEU A 71 -34.70 -17.40 7.11
N ALA A 72 -33.97 -17.74 8.18
CA ALA A 72 -34.42 -18.68 9.19
C ALA A 72 -35.73 -18.22 9.88
N GLN A 73 -35.90 -16.92 10.13
CA GLN A 73 -37.13 -16.35 10.66
C GLN A 73 -38.31 -16.37 9.68
N GLN A 74 -38.07 -16.39 8.38
CA GLN A 74 -39.12 -16.45 7.36
C GLN A 74 -39.55 -17.88 7.03
N THR A 75 -38.70 -18.88 7.31
CA THR A 75 -38.97 -20.30 7.05
C THR A 75 -39.42 -21.07 8.30
N ALA A 76 -39.57 -20.41 9.45
CA ALA A 76 -40.13 -20.97 10.70
C ALA A 76 -41.61 -20.61 10.83
#